data_AF-A0A924CPL9-F1
#
_entry.id   AF-A0A924CPL9-F1
#
_cell.length_a   1.000
_cell.length_b   1.000
_cell.length_c   1.000
_cell.angle_alpha   90.00
_cell.angle_beta   90.00
_cell.angle_gamma   90.00
#
_symmetry.space_group_name_H-M   'P 1'
#
loop_
_entity.id
_entity.type
_entity.pdbx_description
1 polymer ?
#
loop_
_entity_poly.entity_id
_entity_poly.type
_entity_poly.pdbx_seq_one_letter_code
_entity_poly.pdbx_strand_id
1 'polypeptide(L)'
;MFILRREDVEISSVQHPRKDQKIPILMYQGMTFRLLSVFQAHQEDSARSLWRDLTDNQGKACVLLEEPDRYSIWGKVRLDQLTSNLPMSATPSADNFSPVFVQATLLMHQTIYLDVEDLMGSKQGNAFQRDITTIFQKAKLAGTGTANAIQQLLTADPLNSLQPPAWREAQVISLLQEIHRLGRSYFGNSGFTRNVLESLQDLSSGDRTAFNEWLARSPVGSLWK
;
A
#
# COMPACT_ATOMS: atom_id res chain seq x y z
N MET A 1 1.89 8.77 21.29
CA MET A 1 0.58 8.17 20.99
C MET A 1 -0.45 9.00 21.74
N PHE A 2 -1.36 9.69 21.03
CA PHE A 2 -2.13 10.80 21.60
C PHE A 2 -3.63 10.66 21.29
N ILE A 3 -4.43 10.87 22.32
CA ILE A 3 -5.87 11.11 22.24
C ILE A 3 -6.05 12.62 22.23
N LEU A 4 -6.80 13.13 21.27
CA LEU A 4 -7.05 14.56 21.11
C LEU A 4 -8.48 14.86 21.51
N ARG A 5 -8.69 16.02 22.13
CA ARG A 5 -10.02 16.57 22.34
C ARG A 5 -10.38 17.53 21.22
N ARG A 6 -11.67 17.79 21.03
CA ARG A 6 -12.15 18.74 20.02
C ARG A 6 -11.49 20.12 20.11
N GLU A 7 -11.10 20.55 21.31
CA GLU A 7 -10.41 21.83 21.57
C GLU A 7 -8.97 21.88 21.06
N ASP A 8 -8.31 20.72 20.88
CA ASP A 8 -6.90 20.64 20.48
C ASP A 8 -6.70 20.73 18.96
N VAL A 9 -7.80 20.66 18.18
CA VAL A 9 -7.73 20.41 16.73
C VAL A 9 -8.55 21.40 15.92
N GLU A 10 -8.03 21.72 14.74
CA GLU A 10 -8.76 22.48 13.72
C GLU A 10 -9.37 21.50 12.73
N ILE A 11 -10.71 21.48 12.63
CA ILE A 11 -11.41 20.65 11.63
C ILE A 11 -11.94 21.57 10.55
N SER A 12 -11.46 21.37 9.34
CA SER A 12 -11.90 22.10 8.15
C SER A 12 -12.41 21.13 7.09
N SER A 13 -13.01 21.68 6.03
CA SER A 13 -13.51 20.91 4.91
C SER A 13 -12.80 21.39 3.65
N VAL A 14 -12.12 20.48 2.97
CA VAL A 14 -11.49 20.78 1.69
C VAL A 14 -12.38 20.30 0.56
N GLN A 15 -12.60 21.19 -0.42
CA GLN A 15 -13.37 20.88 -1.61
C GLN A 15 -12.62 19.84 -2.43
N HIS A 16 -13.29 18.75 -2.79
CA HIS A 16 -12.72 17.75 -3.67
C HIS A 16 -12.46 18.38 -5.06
N PRO A 17 -11.26 18.26 -5.66
CA PRO A 17 -10.91 18.97 -6.90
C PRO A 17 -11.78 18.60 -8.11
N ARG A 18 -12.41 17.42 -8.06
CA ARG A 18 -13.19 16.85 -9.17
C ARG A 18 -14.64 16.49 -8.83
N LYS A 19 -15.07 16.70 -7.58
CA LYS A 19 -16.43 16.36 -7.11
C LYS A 19 -16.94 17.50 -6.27
N ASP A 20 -18.26 17.73 -6.30
CA ASP A 20 -18.89 18.70 -5.40
C ASP A 20 -19.10 18.10 -4.00
N GLN A 21 -18.04 17.51 -3.44
CA GLN A 21 -18.04 16.84 -2.15
C GLN A 21 -16.93 17.44 -1.27
N LYS A 22 -17.29 17.76 -0.04
CA LYS A 22 -16.36 18.27 0.98
C LYS A 22 -15.77 17.11 1.76
N ILE A 23 -14.45 17.04 1.80
CA ILE A 23 -13.74 16.05 2.63
C ILE A 23 -13.41 16.70 3.98
N PRO A 24 -13.82 16.12 5.11
CA PRO A 24 -13.43 16.61 6.41
C PRO A 24 -11.95 16.31 6.67
N ILE A 25 -11.23 17.32 7.13
CA ILE A 25 -9.81 17.26 7.43
C ILE A 25 -9.58 17.79 8.84
N LEU A 26 -8.75 17.09 9.59
CA LEU A 26 -8.28 17.49 10.90
C LEU A 26 -6.82 17.96 10.80
N MET A 27 -6.53 19.14 11.34
CA MET A 27 -5.20 19.70 11.44
C MET A 27 -4.76 19.77 12.89
N TYR A 28 -3.57 19.24 13.16
CA TYR A 28 -2.97 19.22 14.48
C TYR A 28 -1.45 19.36 14.35
N GLN A 29 -0.87 20.36 15.02
CA GLN A 29 0.59 20.63 15.01
C GLN A 29 1.20 20.70 13.58
N GLY A 30 0.51 21.32 12.64
CA GLY A 30 0.96 21.42 11.24
C GLY A 30 0.90 20.10 10.45
N MET A 31 0.32 19.04 11.02
CA MET A 31 0.04 17.78 10.34
C MET A 31 -1.45 17.71 9.98
N THR A 32 -1.73 17.06 8.85
CA THR A 32 -3.06 16.89 8.30
C THR A 32 -3.53 15.44 8.47
N PHE A 33 -4.80 15.25 8.79
CA PHE A 33 -5.40 13.94 9.00
C PHE A 33 -6.75 13.84 8.29
N ARG A 34 -7.05 12.68 7.69
CA ARG A 34 -8.35 12.38 7.10
C ARG A 34 -9.18 11.50 8.03
N LEU A 35 -10.49 11.66 7.99
CA LEU A 35 -11.39 10.81 8.75
C LEU A 35 -11.34 9.37 8.23
N LEU A 36 -11.15 8.40 9.12
CA LEU A 36 -11.16 6.96 8.82
C LEU A 36 -12.45 6.29 9.29
N SER A 37 -12.89 6.59 10.51
CA SER A 37 -14.05 5.95 11.12
C SER A 37 -14.68 6.85 12.19
N VAL A 38 -15.99 6.68 12.40
CA VAL A 38 -16.78 7.39 13.41
C VAL A 38 -17.53 6.35 14.24
N PHE A 39 -17.58 6.59 15.54
CA PHE A 39 -18.18 5.74 16.56
C PHE A 39 -19.09 6.59 17.43
N GLN A 40 -20.22 6.02 17.87
CA GLN A 40 -21.12 6.70 18.80
C GLN A 40 -20.51 6.76 20.21
N ALA A 41 -21.02 7.63 21.09
CA ALA A 41 -20.52 7.75 22.48
C ALA A 41 -20.47 6.41 23.24
N HIS A 42 -21.43 5.50 23.02
CA HIS A 42 -21.45 4.19 23.68
C HIS A 42 -20.43 3.18 23.12
N GLN A 43 -19.71 3.52 22.04
CA GLN A 43 -18.76 2.66 21.35
C GLN A 43 -17.31 3.04 21.66
N GLU A 44 -17.06 3.72 22.78
CA GLU A 44 -15.73 4.15 23.23
C GLU A 44 -14.70 3.01 23.19
N ASP A 45 -15.02 1.87 23.80
CA ASP A 45 -14.11 0.73 23.87
C ASP A 45 -13.74 0.19 22.48
N SER A 46 -14.71 0.18 21.56
CA SER A 46 -14.50 -0.24 20.17
C SER A 46 -13.60 0.76 19.43
N ALA A 47 -13.81 2.06 19.63
CA ALA A 47 -12.99 3.11 19.03
C ALA A 47 -11.55 3.06 19.55
N ARG A 48 -11.36 2.88 20.86
CA ARG A 48 -10.03 2.74 21.49
C ARG A 48 -9.32 1.47 21.04
N SER A 49 -10.05 0.35 20.95
CA SER A 49 -9.48 -0.92 20.49
C SER A 49 -9.02 -0.83 19.04
N LEU A 50 -9.85 -0.26 18.15
CA LEU A 50 -9.46 -0.09 16.75
C LEU A 50 -8.29 0.88 16.61
N TRP A 51 -8.29 1.99 17.35
CA TRP A 51 -7.18 2.92 17.33
C TRP A 51 -5.86 2.28 17.78
N ARG A 52 -5.87 1.52 18.89
CA ARG A 52 -4.70 0.77 19.36
C ARG A 52 -4.22 -0.26 18.35
N ASP A 53 -5.14 -0.99 17.74
CA ASP A 53 -4.76 -1.95 16.69
C ASP A 53 -4.08 -1.25 15.52
N LEU A 54 -4.64 -0.11 15.07
CA LEU A 54 -4.07 0.67 13.99
C LEU A 54 -2.70 1.26 14.36
N THR A 55 -2.50 1.78 15.58
CA THR A 55 -1.22 2.39 15.98
C THR A 55 -0.15 1.38 16.37
N ASP A 56 -0.51 0.40 17.18
CA ASP A 56 0.45 -0.45 17.90
C ASP A 56 0.74 -1.72 17.12
N ASN A 57 -0.29 -2.32 16.51
CA ASN A 57 -0.13 -3.54 15.72
C ASN A 57 0.18 -3.23 14.25
N GLN A 58 -0.44 -2.18 13.69
CA GLN A 58 -0.29 -1.84 12.27
C GLN A 58 0.66 -0.66 12.00
N GLY A 59 1.21 -0.01 13.04
CA GLY A 59 2.16 1.09 12.88
C GLY A 59 1.61 2.35 12.20
N LYS A 60 0.27 2.48 12.08
CA LYS A 60 -0.38 3.60 11.39
C LYS A 60 -0.32 4.86 12.25
N ALA A 61 0.16 5.95 11.66
CA ALA A 61 0.08 7.27 12.28
C ALA A 61 -1.37 7.79 12.26
N CYS A 62 -2.13 7.48 13.29
CA CYS A 62 -3.53 7.89 13.45
C CYS A 62 -3.80 8.46 14.84
N VAL A 63 -4.79 9.33 14.92
CA VAL A 63 -5.24 9.99 16.16
C VAL A 63 -6.68 9.62 16.43
N LEU A 64 -6.98 9.37 17.70
CA LEU A 64 -8.34 9.24 18.20
C LEU A 64 -8.79 10.63 18.68
N LEU A 65 -9.86 11.13 18.10
CA LEU A 65 -10.52 12.37 18.50
C LEU A 65 -11.74 12.04 19.35
N GLU A 66 -11.77 12.56 20.57
CA GLU A 66 -12.90 12.48 21.49
C GLU A 66 -13.75 13.74 21.36
N GLU A 67 -15.03 13.53 21.08
CA GLU A 67 -16.06 14.57 21.05
C GLU A 67 -17.19 14.18 22.02
N PRO A 68 -17.96 15.13 22.56
CA PRO A 68 -18.95 14.85 23.61
C PRO A 68 -19.95 13.71 23.27
N ASP A 69 -20.31 13.58 21.99
CA ASP A 69 -21.32 12.63 21.53
C ASP A 69 -20.75 11.49 20.66
N ARG A 70 -19.45 11.50 20.37
CA ARG A 70 -18.84 10.53 19.44
C ARG A 70 -17.31 10.44 19.56
N TYR A 71 -16.79 9.33 19.06
CA TYR A 71 -15.36 9.13 18.86
C TYR A 71 -15.06 9.04 17.36
N SER A 72 -13.93 9.59 16.92
CA SER A 72 -13.52 9.47 15.53
C SER A 72 -12.04 9.18 15.40
N ILE A 73 -11.68 8.33 14.44
CA ILE A 73 -10.29 7.98 14.17
C ILE A 73 -9.87 8.70 12.90
N TRP A 74 -8.73 9.36 12.95
CA TRP A 74 -8.19 10.15 11.84
C TRP A 74 -6.79 9.67 11.49
N GLY A 75 -6.57 9.34 10.22
CA GLY A 75 -5.28 8.88 9.71
C GLY A 75 -4.48 10.03 9.13
N LYS A 76 -3.19 10.12 9.45
CA LYS A 76 -2.29 11.16 8.93
C LYS A 76 -2.20 11.07 7.41
N VAL A 77 -2.32 12.20 6.73
CA VAL A 77 -2.24 12.33 5.27
C VAL A 77 -1.41 13.57 4.90
N ARG A 78 -0.86 13.59 3.69
CA ARG A 78 -0.34 14.82 3.08
C ARG A 78 -1.45 15.45 2.24
N LEU A 79 -1.55 16.79 2.23
CA LEU A 79 -2.59 17.53 1.50
C LEU A 79 -2.66 17.12 0.01
N ASP A 80 -1.50 16.82 -0.60
CA ASP A 80 -1.38 16.37 -1.99
C ASP A 80 -2.00 14.97 -2.27
N GLN A 81 -2.22 14.16 -1.24
CA GLN A 81 -2.83 12.81 -1.37
C GLN A 81 -4.35 12.86 -1.31
N LEU A 82 -4.93 13.89 -0.67
CA LEU A 82 -6.38 14.07 -0.59
C LEU A 82 -7.02 14.39 -1.95
N THR A 83 -6.23 14.92 -2.89
CA THR A 83 -6.65 15.19 -4.27
C THR A 83 -6.59 13.95 -5.18
N SER A 84 -5.94 12.88 -4.73
CA SER A 84 -5.59 11.71 -5.55
C SER A 84 -6.37 10.44 -5.19
N ASN A 85 -7.10 10.44 -4.06
CA ASN A 85 -7.82 9.28 -3.56
C ASN A 85 -9.32 9.35 -3.89
N LEU A 86 -9.72 8.94 -5.10
CA LEU A 86 -11.02 8.30 -5.43
C LEU A 86 -10.99 7.80 -6.90
N PRO A 87 -11.77 6.75 -7.23
CA PRO A 87 -11.58 5.86 -8.38
C PRO A 87 -11.87 6.50 -9.73
N MET A 88 -11.30 5.86 -10.76
CA MET A 88 -11.28 6.19 -12.18
C MET A 88 -12.54 6.90 -12.70
N SER A 89 -12.33 8.14 -13.17
CA SER A 89 -12.86 8.64 -14.45
C SER A 89 -12.18 9.98 -14.74
N ALA A 90 -10.97 9.93 -15.28
CA ALA A 90 -10.43 11.00 -16.11
C ALA A 90 -9.30 10.43 -16.94
N THR A 91 -9.42 10.64 -18.24
CA THR A 91 -8.47 10.38 -19.33
C THR A 91 -6.99 10.33 -18.90
N PRO A 92 -6.22 9.34 -19.38
CA PRO A 92 -4.82 9.17 -19.01
C PRO A 92 -3.98 10.28 -19.67
N SER A 93 -3.40 11.15 -18.84
CA SER A 93 -2.11 11.75 -19.17
C SER A 93 -1.03 10.68 -18.97
N ALA A 94 -0.04 10.65 -19.87
CA ALA A 94 0.98 9.60 -20.00
C ALA A 94 1.91 9.37 -18.78
N ASP A 95 1.67 10.03 -17.65
CA ASP A 95 2.50 9.98 -16.43
C ASP A 95 1.77 9.44 -15.18
N ASN A 96 0.46 9.13 -15.24
CA ASN A 96 -0.29 8.63 -14.09
C ASN A 96 -0.43 7.09 -14.11
N PHE A 97 0.65 6.40 -13.74
CA PHE A 97 0.59 4.96 -13.46
C PHE A 97 -0.14 4.71 -12.13
N SER A 98 -1.06 3.73 -12.11
CA SER A 98 -1.93 3.52 -10.95
C SER A 98 -1.13 3.06 -9.72
N PRO A 99 -1.26 3.71 -8.54
CA PRO A 99 -0.58 3.30 -7.32
C PRO A 99 -0.97 1.87 -6.90
N VAL A 100 -2.21 1.46 -7.21
CA VAL A 100 -2.71 0.10 -6.98
C VAL A 100 -1.88 -0.95 -7.72
N PHE A 101 -1.34 -0.63 -8.91
CA PHE A 101 -0.52 -1.57 -9.66
C PHE A 101 0.87 -1.75 -9.04
N VAL A 102 1.38 -0.70 -8.39
CA VAL A 102 2.59 -0.80 -7.57
C VAL A 102 2.34 -1.69 -6.35
N GLN A 103 1.21 -1.51 -5.68
CA GLN A 103 0.83 -2.32 -4.52
C GLN A 103 0.64 -3.79 -4.87
N ALA A 104 -0.08 -4.08 -5.96
CA ALA A 104 -0.24 -5.42 -6.50
C ALA A 104 1.12 -6.06 -6.84
N THR A 105 2.00 -5.30 -7.47
CA THR A 105 3.36 -5.78 -7.78
C THR A 105 4.14 -6.09 -6.50
N LEU A 106 4.06 -5.24 -5.48
CA LEU A 106 4.70 -5.49 -4.19
C LEU A 106 4.15 -6.76 -3.53
N LEU A 107 2.83 -6.95 -3.49
CA LEU A 107 2.21 -8.19 -3.00
C LEU A 107 2.81 -9.42 -3.69
N MET A 108 2.93 -9.38 -5.02
CA MET A 108 3.52 -10.49 -5.76
C MET A 108 4.96 -10.79 -5.34
N HIS A 109 5.78 -9.76 -5.10
CA HIS A 109 7.16 -9.94 -4.64
C HIS A 109 7.21 -10.52 -3.22
N GLN A 110 6.32 -10.08 -2.34
CA GLN A 110 6.21 -10.56 -0.97
C GLN A 110 5.80 -12.03 -0.93
N THR A 111 4.82 -12.43 -1.74
CA THR A 111 4.41 -13.83 -1.84
C THR A 111 5.56 -14.74 -2.23
N ILE A 112 6.37 -14.35 -3.22
CA ILE A 112 7.53 -15.13 -3.64
C ILE A 112 8.59 -15.20 -2.53
N TYR A 113 8.86 -14.08 -1.86
CA TYR A 113 9.79 -14.04 -0.73
C TYR A 113 9.36 -14.99 0.39
N LEU A 114 8.07 -14.93 0.79
CA LEU A 114 7.50 -15.79 1.82
C LEU A 114 7.52 -17.26 1.39
N ASP A 115 7.10 -17.58 0.17
CA ASP A 115 7.14 -18.95 -0.35
C ASP A 115 8.57 -19.52 -0.35
N VAL A 116 9.58 -18.72 -0.70
CA VAL A 116 10.99 -19.15 -0.65
C VAL A 116 11.44 -19.40 0.79
N GLU A 117 11.10 -18.49 1.71
CA GLU A 117 11.45 -18.63 3.12
C GLU A 117 10.77 -19.85 3.76
N ASP A 118 9.48 -20.06 3.47
CA ASP A 118 8.66 -21.14 4.04
C ASP A 118 9.04 -22.52 3.47
N LEU A 119 9.28 -22.61 2.15
CA LEU A 119 9.55 -23.89 1.49
C LEU A 119 11.03 -24.28 1.53
N MET A 120 11.94 -23.31 1.56
CA MET A 120 13.40 -23.55 1.45
C MET A 120 14.20 -23.10 2.67
N GLY A 121 13.54 -22.48 3.66
CA GLY A 121 14.12 -22.03 4.90
C GLY A 121 14.73 -20.63 4.85
N SER A 122 14.93 -20.05 6.04
CA SER A 122 15.42 -18.68 6.23
C SER A 122 16.76 -18.37 5.54
N LYS A 123 17.63 -19.37 5.35
CA LYS A 123 18.89 -19.17 4.60
C LYS A 123 18.63 -18.80 3.14
N GLN A 124 17.64 -19.42 2.52
CA GLN A 124 17.25 -19.12 1.13
C GLN A 124 16.39 -17.86 1.05
N GLY A 125 15.52 -17.60 2.03
CA GLY A 125 14.83 -16.30 2.14
C GLY A 125 15.80 -15.12 2.19
N ASN A 126 16.85 -15.22 3.03
CA ASN A 126 17.92 -14.22 3.10
C ASN A 126 18.76 -14.12 1.81
N ALA A 127 18.91 -15.21 1.03
CA ALA A 127 19.55 -15.15 -0.28
C ALA A 127 18.67 -14.39 -1.28
N PHE A 128 17.38 -14.73 -1.31
CA PHE A 128 16.39 -14.09 -2.16
C PHE A 128 16.29 -12.58 -1.87
N GLN A 129 16.26 -12.20 -0.59
CA GLN A 129 16.25 -10.79 -0.17
C GLN A 129 17.48 -10.01 -0.70
N ARG A 130 18.65 -10.65 -0.79
CA ARG A 130 19.85 -10.00 -1.36
C ARG A 130 19.76 -9.86 -2.88
N ASP A 131 19.21 -10.87 -3.56
CA ASP A 131 19.05 -10.85 -5.01
C ASP A 131 18.02 -9.80 -5.45
N ILE A 132 16.85 -9.76 -4.79
CA ILE A 132 15.82 -8.74 -5.03
C ILE A 132 16.31 -7.33 -4.70
N THR A 133 17.13 -7.19 -3.64
CA THR A 133 17.78 -5.91 -3.30
C THR A 133 18.65 -5.41 -4.45
N THR A 134 19.43 -6.30 -5.04
CA THR A 134 20.28 -6.00 -6.19
C THR A 134 19.45 -5.56 -7.40
N ILE A 135 18.32 -6.21 -7.65
CA ILE A 135 17.39 -5.84 -8.73
C ILE A 135 16.83 -4.42 -8.49
N PHE A 136 16.34 -4.15 -7.28
CA PHE A 136 15.73 -2.86 -6.92
C PHE A 136 16.73 -1.71 -7.02
N GLN A 137 17.98 -1.92 -6.59
CA GLN A 137 19.05 -0.95 -6.71
C GLN A 137 19.44 -0.69 -8.18
N LYS A 138 19.56 -1.72 -9.00
CA LYS A 138 19.85 -1.59 -10.44
C LYS A 138 18.76 -0.82 -11.18
N ALA A 139 17.51 -1.05 -10.81
CA ALA A 139 16.35 -0.37 -11.39
C ALA A 139 16.19 1.10 -10.91
N LYS A 140 17.03 1.56 -9.97
CA LYS A 140 17.01 2.92 -9.39
C LYS A 140 15.61 3.34 -8.94
N LEU A 141 14.93 2.45 -8.25
CA LEU A 141 13.55 2.66 -7.84
C LEU A 141 13.46 3.67 -6.70
N ALA A 142 12.40 4.48 -6.73
CA ALA A 142 12.08 5.33 -5.59
C ALA A 142 11.82 4.45 -4.36
N GLY A 143 12.37 4.84 -3.20
CA GLY A 143 12.17 4.11 -1.95
C GLY A 143 13.03 2.87 -1.74
N THR A 144 14.00 2.58 -2.63
CA THR A 144 14.86 1.36 -2.52
C THR A 144 16.34 1.68 -2.33
N GLY A 145 16.66 2.88 -1.83
CA GLY A 145 18.04 3.35 -1.70
C GLY A 145 18.85 2.65 -0.59
N THR A 146 18.21 1.90 0.30
CA THR A 146 18.86 1.21 1.42
C THR A 146 18.30 -0.20 1.59
N ALA A 147 19.11 -1.12 2.14
CA ALA A 147 18.68 -2.48 2.42
C ALA A 147 17.47 -2.53 3.38
N ASN A 148 17.43 -1.63 4.37
CA ASN A 148 16.30 -1.52 5.29
C ASN A 148 15.01 -1.08 4.57
N ALA A 149 15.08 -0.12 3.65
CA ALA A 149 13.90 0.30 2.90
C ALA A 149 13.34 -0.83 2.02
N ILE A 150 14.21 -1.67 1.47
CA ILE A 150 13.81 -2.85 0.69
C ILE A 150 13.21 -3.92 1.60
N GLN A 151 13.82 -4.17 2.76
CA GLN A 151 13.26 -5.09 3.76
C GLN A 151 11.84 -4.66 4.17
N GLN A 152 11.63 -3.37 4.43
CA GLN A 152 10.31 -2.83 4.73
C GLN A 152 9.33 -3.06 3.57
N LEU A 153 9.75 -2.92 2.30
CA LEU A 153 8.89 -3.22 1.16
C LEU A 153 8.54 -4.71 1.04
N LEU A 154 9.37 -5.61 1.57
CA LEU A 154 9.15 -7.06 1.52
C LEU A 154 8.34 -7.60 2.70
N THR A 155 8.22 -6.83 3.79
CA THR A 155 7.56 -7.31 5.02
C THR A 155 6.36 -6.46 5.44
N ALA A 156 6.29 -5.19 5.04
CA ALA A 156 5.16 -4.32 5.37
C ALA A 156 3.99 -4.57 4.42
N ASP A 157 2.76 -4.53 4.94
CA ASP A 157 1.55 -4.66 4.13
C ASP A 157 1.47 -3.54 3.07
N PRO A 158 1.55 -3.88 1.77
CA PRO A 158 1.59 -2.90 0.69
C PRO A 158 0.22 -2.27 0.44
N LEU A 159 -0.88 -2.93 0.80
CA LEU A 159 -2.25 -2.42 0.65
C LEU A 159 -2.57 -1.35 1.68
N ASN A 160 -1.91 -1.43 2.84
CA ASN A 160 -2.03 -0.47 3.93
C ASN A 160 -1.00 0.67 3.89
N SER A 161 -0.06 0.63 2.94
CA SER A 161 0.92 1.71 2.75
C SER A 161 0.25 3.02 2.33
N LEU A 162 0.47 4.09 3.10
CA LEU A 162 -0.09 5.43 2.88
C LEU A 162 0.30 6.02 1.52
N GLN A 163 1.47 5.66 1.01
CA GLN A 163 1.90 5.90 -0.37
C GLN A 163 2.77 4.74 -0.83
N PRO A 164 2.34 3.93 -1.82
CA PRO A 164 3.28 3.08 -2.51
C PRO A 164 4.36 3.96 -3.16
N PRO A 165 5.58 3.43 -3.31
CA PRO A 165 6.64 4.14 -4.02
C PRO A 165 6.16 4.65 -5.38
N ALA A 166 6.58 5.86 -5.76
CA ALA A 166 6.21 6.47 -7.03
C ALA A 166 6.97 5.82 -8.21
N TRP A 167 6.58 4.59 -8.55
CA TRP A 167 7.13 3.81 -9.64
C TRP A 167 6.37 4.08 -10.94
N ARG A 168 7.12 4.17 -12.03
CA ARG A 168 6.57 4.29 -13.39
C ARG A 168 6.21 2.92 -13.94
N GLU A 169 5.31 2.88 -14.91
CA GLU A 169 4.89 1.64 -15.58
C GLU A 169 6.07 0.78 -16.07
N ALA A 170 7.03 1.39 -16.77
CA ALA A 170 8.21 0.69 -17.27
C ALA A 170 9.04 0.04 -16.15
N GLN A 171 9.11 0.69 -14.97
CA GLN A 171 9.80 0.13 -13.81
C GLN A 171 9.06 -1.07 -13.26
N VAL A 172 7.72 -1.00 -13.19
CA VAL A 172 6.88 -2.11 -12.73
C VAL A 172 6.95 -3.30 -13.69
N ILE A 173 6.89 -3.07 -15.00
CA ILE A 173 7.07 -4.13 -16.01
C ILE A 173 8.45 -4.78 -15.87
N SER A 174 9.52 -3.98 -15.74
CA SER A 174 10.87 -4.51 -15.55
C SER A 174 11.00 -5.34 -14.27
N LEU A 175 10.34 -4.93 -13.19
CA LEU A 175 10.31 -5.67 -11.93
C LEU A 175 9.57 -6.99 -12.06
N LEU A 176 8.39 -6.98 -12.66
CA LEU A 176 7.60 -8.20 -12.91
C LEU A 176 8.37 -9.20 -13.79
N GLN A 177 9.19 -8.73 -14.73
CA GLN A 177 10.06 -9.60 -15.50
C GLN A 177 11.19 -10.20 -14.64
N GLU A 178 11.90 -9.37 -13.88
CA GLU A 178 13.02 -9.81 -13.05
C GLU A 178 12.58 -10.73 -11.92
N ILE A 179 11.45 -10.45 -11.28
CA ILE A 179 10.94 -11.28 -10.20
C ILE A 179 10.44 -12.63 -10.70
N HIS A 180 9.84 -12.68 -11.89
CA HIS A 180 9.51 -13.96 -12.52
C HIS A 180 10.77 -14.78 -12.81
N ARG A 181 11.81 -14.14 -13.36
CA ARG A 181 13.11 -14.79 -13.61
C ARG A 181 13.75 -15.29 -12.32
N LEU A 182 13.71 -14.50 -11.25
CA LEU A 182 14.25 -14.84 -9.95
C LEU A 182 13.47 -16.00 -9.32
N GLY A 183 12.13 -15.92 -9.27
CA GLY A 183 11.27 -16.99 -8.79
C GLY A 183 11.54 -18.31 -9.52
N ARG A 184 11.65 -18.28 -10.85
CA ARG A 184 12.01 -19.48 -11.63
C ARG A 184 13.38 -20.06 -11.28
N SER A 185 14.35 -19.22 -10.92
CA SER A 185 15.67 -19.67 -10.45
C SER A 185 15.62 -20.39 -9.10
N TYR A 186 14.70 -19.99 -8.21
CA TYR A 186 14.54 -20.61 -6.89
C TYR A 186 13.65 -21.86 -6.97
N PHE A 187 12.50 -21.78 -7.64
CA PHE A 187 11.52 -22.88 -7.72
C PHE A 187 11.78 -23.88 -8.85
N GLY A 188 12.68 -23.58 -9.78
CA GLY A 188 13.03 -24.42 -10.92
C GLY A 188 12.00 -24.45 -12.06
N ASN A 189 10.80 -23.90 -11.86
CA ASN A 189 9.72 -23.82 -12.84
C ASN A 189 8.86 -22.55 -12.62
N SER A 190 7.81 -22.36 -13.42
CA SER A 190 6.88 -21.22 -13.32
C SER A 190 5.60 -21.55 -12.54
N GLY A 191 5.51 -22.70 -11.86
CA GLY A 191 4.31 -23.11 -11.13
C GLY A 191 3.98 -22.21 -9.93
N PHE A 192 4.96 -21.47 -9.41
CA PHE A 192 4.79 -20.49 -8.34
C PHE A 192 3.87 -19.32 -8.74
N THR A 193 3.72 -19.03 -10.04
CA THR A 193 2.91 -17.89 -10.51
C THR A 193 1.45 -18.00 -10.07
N ARG A 194 0.92 -19.22 -9.89
CA ARG A 194 -0.44 -19.45 -9.42
C ARG A 194 -0.66 -18.88 -8.02
N ASN A 195 0.17 -19.27 -7.06
CA ASN A 195 0.09 -18.76 -5.68
C ASN A 195 0.29 -17.24 -5.64
N VAL A 196 1.20 -16.73 -6.46
CA VAL A 196 1.48 -15.29 -6.57
C VAL A 196 0.29 -14.51 -7.14
N LEU A 197 -0.45 -15.06 -8.08
CA LEU A 197 -1.67 -14.43 -8.59
C LEU A 197 -2.84 -14.59 -7.60
N GLU A 198 -2.87 -15.68 -6.83
CA GLU A 198 -3.86 -15.88 -5.77
C GLU A 198 -3.70 -14.87 -4.64
N SER A 199 -2.49 -14.40 -4.33
CA SER A 199 -2.30 -13.34 -3.32
C SER A 199 -2.91 -12.00 -3.70
N LEU A 200 -3.19 -11.77 -4.98
CA LEU A 200 -3.94 -10.59 -5.44
C LEU A 200 -5.40 -10.60 -5.00
N GLN A 201 -5.90 -11.68 -4.38
CA GLN A 201 -7.22 -11.72 -3.76
C GLN A 201 -7.37 -10.74 -2.58
N ASP A 202 -6.27 -10.28 -2.00
CA ASP A 202 -6.27 -9.27 -0.94
C ASP A 202 -6.66 -7.86 -1.46
N LEU A 203 -6.55 -7.64 -2.77
CA LEU A 203 -7.04 -6.41 -3.42
C LEU A 203 -8.56 -6.38 -3.49
N SER A 204 -9.13 -5.17 -3.59
CA SER A 204 -10.55 -5.03 -3.93
C SER A 204 -10.86 -5.68 -5.27
N SER A 205 -12.09 -6.18 -5.45
CA SER A 205 -12.47 -6.89 -6.68
C SER A 205 -12.28 -6.04 -7.94
N GLY A 206 -12.51 -4.73 -7.85
CA GLY A 206 -12.29 -3.79 -8.97
C GLY A 206 -10.81 -3.59 -9.28
N ASP A 207 -9.99 -3.41 -8.25
CA ASP A 207 -8.54 -3.22 -8.38
C ASP A 207 -7.85 -4.46 -8.94
N ARG A 208 -8.24 -5.64 -8.45
CA ARG A 208 -7.74 -6.93 -8.93
C ARG A 208 -8.05 -7.13 -10.41
N THR A 209 -9.29 -6.85 -10.83
CA THR A 209 -9.68 -6.95 -12.25
C THR A 209 -8.87 -5.98 -13.10
N ALA A 210 -8.76 -4.72 -12.67
CA ALA A 210 -7.98 -3.71 -13.40
C ALA A 210 -6.50 -4.10 -13.55
N PHE A 211 -5.88 -4.61 -12.48
CA PHE A 211 -4.49 -5.07 -12.51
C PHE A 211 -4.33 -6.28 -13.43
N ASN A 212 -5.20 -7.29 -13.35
CA ASN A 212 -5.12 -8.48 -14.19
C ASN A 212 -5.30 -8.16 -15.67
N GLU A 213 -6.23 -7.26 -16.01
CA GLU A 213 -6.39 -6.79 -17.39
C GLU A 213 -5.17 -6.02 -17.89
N TRP A 214 -4.59 -5.16 -17.05
CA TRP A 214 -3.37 -4.44 -17.39
C TRP A 214 -2.20 -5.42 -17.58
N LEU A 215 -2.00 -6.36 -16.65
CA LEU A 215 -0.96 -7.38 -16.70
C LEU A 215 -1.09 -8.21 -17.97
N ALA A 216 -2.29 -8.65 -18.32
CA ALA A 216 -2.55 -9.44 -19.52
C ALA A 216 -2.23 -8.70 -20.84
N ARG A 217 -2.33 -7.36 -20.85
CA ARG A 217 -1.94 -6.50 -21.98
C ARG A 217 -0.47 -6.09 -21.97
N SER A 218 0.22 -6.24 -20.84
CA SER A 218 1.62 -5.88 -20.69
C SER A 218 2.55 -6.83 -21.44
N PRO A 219 3.78 -6.41 -21.81
CA PRO A 219 4.77 -7.28 -22.45
C PRO A 219 5.14 -8.51 -21.63
N VAL A 220 4.95 -8.47 -20.31
CA VAL A 220 5.27 -9.57 -19.39
C VAL A 220 4.06 -10.43 -19.06
N GLY A 221 2.88 -10.11 -19.59
CA GLY A 221 1.64 -10.81 -19.26
C GLY A 221 1.68 -12.30 -19.56
N SER A 222 2.39 -12.72 -20.62
CA SER A 222 2.56 -14.15 -20.96
C SER A 222 3.39 -14.94 -19.95
N LEU A 223 4.23 -14.28 -19.14
CA LEU A 223 5.01 -14.93 -18.09
C LEU A 223 4.14 -15.26 -16.87
N TRP A 224 3.06 -14.50 -16.68
CA TRP A 224 2.17 -14.57 -15.51
C TRP A 224 0.79 -15.14 -15.89
N LYS A 225 0.75 -16.07 -16.84
CA LYS A 225 -0.46 -16.81 -17.24
C LYS A 225 -0.38 -18.27 -16.82
#